data_AF-A0A7X4XFK2-F1
#
_entry.id   AF-A0A7X4XFK2-F1
#
_cell.length_a   1.000
_cell.length_b   1.000
_cell.length_c   1.000
_cell.angle_alpha   90.00
_cell.angle_beta   90.00
_cell.angle_gamma   90.00
#
_symmetry.space_group_name_H-M   'P 1'
#
loop_
_entity.id
_entity.type
_entity.pdbx_description
1 polymer ?
#
loop_
_entity_poly.entity_id
_entity_poly.type
_entity_poly.pdbx_seq_one_letter_code
_entity_poly.pdbx_strand_id
1 'polypeptide(L)' 'MPRFIRFLQMLIAIIIGVFLMYDLILHGVGLFDNKYVIISSVLFVLLQVSLFVIYKLIEDD' A
#
# COMPACT_ATOMS: atom_id res chain seq x y z
N MET A 1 9.32 -4.91 -19.30
CA MET A 1 9.49 -3.92 -18.23
C MET A 1 8.22 -3.68 -17.39
N PRO A 2 7.00 -3.53 -17.95
CA PRO A 2 5.79 -3.26 -17.14
C PRO A 2 5.38 -4.42 -16.20
N ARG A 3 5.63 -5.67 -16.59
CA ARG A 3 5.29 -6.85 -15.77
C ARG A 3 5.96 -6.88 -14.39
N PHE A 4 7.19 -6.36 -14.26
CA PHE A 4 7.91 -6.35 -12.98
C PHE A 4 7.28 -5.36 -11.99
N ILE A 5 6.94 -4.16 -12.46
CA ILE A 5 6.34 -3.11 -11.64
C ILE A 5 4.93 -3.54 -11.20
N ARG A 6 4.15 -4.15 -12.09
CA ARG A 6 2.83 -4.72 -11.76
C ARG A 6 2.91 -5.85 -10.73
N PHE A 7 3.92 -6.71 -10.83
CA PHE A 7 4.14 -7.78 -9.87
C PHE A 7 4.58 -7.23 -8.51
N LEU A 8 5.48 -6.25 -8.50
CA LEU A 8 5.93 -5.56 -7.29
C LEU A 8 4.76 -4.84 -6.59
N GLN A 9 3.89 -4.19 -7.36
CA GLN A 9 2.70 -3.53 -6.83
C GLN A 9 1.71 -4.52 -6.21
N MET A 10 1.45 -5.66 -6.87
CA MET A 10 0.60 -6.72 -6.30
C MET A 10 1.20 -7.31 -5.02
N LEU A 11 2.52 -7.56 -5.00
CA LEU A 11 3.20 -8.13 -3.86
C LEU A 11 3.14 -7.17 -2.65
N ILE A 12 3.39 -5.89 -2.87
CA ILE A 12 3.25 -4.84 -1.87
C ILE A 12 1.81 -4.72 -1.37
N ALA A 13 0.82 -4.79 -2.27
CA ALA A 13 -0.59 -4.76 -1.91
C ALA A 13 -1.00 -5.94 -1.03
N ILE A 14 -0.50 -7.14 -1.31
CA ILE A 14 -0.79 -8.34 -0.52
C ILE A 14 -0.16 -8.24 0.87
N ILE A 15 1.13 -7.90 0.96
CA ILE A 15 1.83 -7.80 2.26
C ILE A 15 1.11 -6.81 3.18
N ILE A 16 0.63 -5.71 2.64
CA ILE A 16 0.07 -4.64 3.45
C ILE A 16 -1.43 -4.78 3.63
N GLY A 17 -2.14 -5.43 2.71
CA GLY A 17 -3.48 -5.93 2.97
C GLY A 17 -3.50 -6.87 4.18
N VAL A 18 -2.51 -7.77 4.27
CA VAL A 18 -2.32 -8.66 5.43
C VAL A 18 -1.93 -7.86 6.68
N PHE A 19 -1.01 -6.88 6.56
CA PHE A 19 -0.60 -6.06 7.69
C PHE A 19 -1.76 -5.22 8.24
N LEU A 20 -2.53 -4.55 7.38
CA LEU A 20 -3.72 -3.79 7.75
C LEU A 20 -4.82 -4.67 8.34
N MET A 21 -5.06 -5.86 7.78
CA MET A 21 -6.01 -6.82 8.34
C MET A 21 -5.56 -7.32 9.71
N TYR A 22 -4.28 -7.67 9.87
CA TYR A 22 -3.71 -8.09 11.15
C TYR A 22 -3.87 -7.00 12.21
N ASP A 23 -3.53 -5.76 11.85
CA ASP A 23 -3.62 -4.62 12.76
C ASP A 23 -5.10 -4.28 13.08
N LEU A 24 -6.01 -4.41 12.10
CA LEU A 24 -7.44 -4.17 12.26
C LEU A 24 -8.10 -5.22 13.15
N ILE A 25 -7.70 -6.49 13.00
CA ILE A 25 -8.25 -7.63 13.75
C ILE A 25 -7.71 -7.65 15.19
N LEU A 26 -6.41 -7.37 15.40
CA LEU A 26 -5.77 -7.49 16.71
C LEU A 26 -5.86 -6.22 17.57
N HIS A 27 -5.77 -5.03 16.97
CA HIS A 27 -5.84 -3.76 17.70
C HIS A 27 -7.22 -3.07 17.59
N GLY A 28 -8.14 -3.61 16.78
CA GLY A 28 -9.50 -3.10 16.63
C GLY A 28 -9.57 -1.66 16.06
N VAL A 29 -10.68 -0.96 16.33
CA VAL A 29 -10.94 0.43 15.88
C VAL A 29 -9.93 1.45 16.44
N GLY A 30 -9.01 1.03 17.34
CA GLY A 30 -7.93 1.86 17.90
C GLY A 30 -6.77 2.15 16.93
N LEU A 31 -6.75 1.57 15.73
CA LEU A 31 -5.72 1.86 14.71
C LEU A 31 -5.58 3.34 14.35
N PHE A 32 -6.71 4.05 14.36
CA PHE A 32 -6.75 5.47 14.04
C PHE A 32 -6.58 6.37 15.27
N ASP A 33 -6.32 5.80 16.45
CA ASP A 33 -6.01 6.58 17.64
C ASP A 33 -4.50 6.86 17.74
N ASN A 34 -3.68 5.96 17.18
CA ASN A 34 -2.24 6.13 17.15
C ASN A 34 -1.79 6.91 15.91
N LYS A 35 -1.35 8.15 16.13
CA LYS A 35 -0.89 9.09 15.09
C LYS A 35 0.16 8.49 14.15
N TYR A 36 1.03 7.61 14.65
CA TYR A 36 2.07 6.98 13.83
C TYR A 36 1.50 5.94 12.86
N VAL A 37 0.44 5.22 13.25
CA VAL A 37 -0.24 4.23 12.40
C VAL A 37 -1.00 4.93 11.27
N ILE A 38 -1.64 6.06 11.57
CA ILE A 38 -2.32 6.89 10.57
C ILE A 38 -1.31 7.46 9.55
N ILE A 39 -0.20 8.04 10.03
CA ILE A 39 0.81 8.60 9.13
C ILE A 39 1.45 7.51 8.26
N SER A 40 1.77 6.36 8.83
CA SER A 40 2.34 5.22 8.11
C SER A 40 1.38 4.68 7.03
N SER A 41 0.09 4.53 7.35
CA SER A 41 -0.93 4.08 6.40
C SER A 41 -1.17 5.08 5.27
N VAL A 42 -1.20 6.38 5.56
CA VAL A 42 -1.34 7.44 4.54
C VAL A 42 -0.12 7.50 3.62
N LEU A 43 1.11 7.47 4.16
CA LEU A 43 2.33 7.41 3.36
C LEU A 43 2.35 6.18 2.46
N PHE A 44 1.82 5.07 2.97
CA PHE A 44 1.76 3.83 2.22
C PHE A 44 0.80 3.92 1.03
N VAL A 45 -0.42 4.43 1.22
CA VAL A 45 -1.38 4.65 0.13
C VAL A 45 -0.77 5.59 -0.92
N LEU A 46 -0.07 6.64 -0.49
CA LEU A 46 0.63 7.56 -1.38
C LEU A 46 1.70 6.83 -2.22
N LEU A 47 2.47 5.93 -1.61
CA LEU A 47 3.51 5.14 -2.28
C LEU A 47 2.91 4.15 -3.30
N GLN A 48 1.82 3.48 -2.96
CA GLN A 48 1.07 2.62 -3.89
C GLN A 48 0.55 3.39 -5.10
N VAL A 49 -0.04 4.57 -4.88
CA VAL A 49 -0.54 5.42 -5.95
C VAL A 49 0.61 5.89 -6.85
N SER A 50 1.74 6.29 -6.27
CA SER A 50 2.91 6.71 -7.04
C SER A 50 3.47 5.58 -7.92
N LEU A 51 3.61 4.36 -7.37
CA LEU A 51 4.02 3.18 -8.14
C LEU A 51 3.02 2.83 -9.26
N PHE A 52 1.72 2.98 -9.00
CA PHE A 52 0.69 2.78 -10.01
C PHE A 52 0.79 3.80 -11.15
N VAL A 53 1.01 5.07 -10.83
CA VAL A 53 1.17 6.14 -11.83
C VAL A 53 2.41 5.88 -12.69
N ILE A 54 3.54 5.50 -12.09
CA ILE A 54 4.77 5.16 -12.81
C ILE A 54 4.55 3.96 -13.74
N TYR A 55 3.86 2.91 -13.27
CA TYR A 55 3.49 1.78 -14.11
C TYR A 55 2.66 2.21 -15.32
N LYS A 56 1.61 3.00 -15.07
CA LYS A 56 0.67 3.46 -16.11
C LYS A 56 1.39 4.34 -17.13
N LEU A 57 2.34 5.17 -16.69
CA LEU A 57 3.15 6.02 -17.57
C LEU A 57 4.08 5.18 -18.48
N ILE A 58 4.70 4.12 -17.94
CA ILE A 58 5.58 3.21 -18.69
C ILE A 58 4.79 2.27 -19.63
N GLU A 59 3.51 2.03 -19.36
CA GLU A 59 2.65 1.20 -20.24
C GLU A 59 2.00 2.01 -21.37
N ASP A 60 1.75 3.31 -21.18
CA ASP A 60 1.19 4.22 -22.21
C ASP A 60 2.25 4.70 -23.23
N ASP A 61 3.54 4.63 -22.90
CA ASP A 61 4.69 5.05 -23.72
C ASP A 61 5.40 3.82 -24.35
#